data_AF-A0A349N0M5-F1
#
_entry.id   AF-A0A349N0M5-F1
#
_cell.length_a   1.000
_cell.length_b   1.000
_cell.length_c   1.000
_cell.angle_alpha   90.00
_cell.angle_beta   90.00
_cell.angle_gamma   90.00
#
_symmetry.space_group_name_H-M   'P 1'
#
loop_
_entity.id
_entity.type
_entity.pdbx_description
1 polymer ?
#
loop_
_entity_poly.entity_id
_entity_poly.type
_entity_poly.pdbx_seq_one_letter_code
_entity_poly.pdbx_strand_id
1 'polypeptide(L)'
;MNKHLFLCTAAAFFCLSLPVHADWITAPESDLTVQGGTVSARMALTGTQSLLAEIPSSEGHVMSLSFFTKDPDQPGLKLDRIPFPALQDTHMQSVRFSLIPIIQSGNGQRYYLIQTGDPEGCLIISYKDGAFNQVFSAASIPGSWKRAELKPQKKDLLLTLTAEDGTLYYYQLNWDGKAGIFQATVLQG
;
A
#
# COMPACT_ATOMS: atom_id res chain seq x y z
N MET A 1 -35.30 -34.81 -46.85
CA MET A 1 -35.61 -34.03 -45.63
C MET A 1 -35.27 -34.91 -44.44
N ASN A 2 -34.10 -34.73 -43.82
CA ASN A 2 -33.72 -35.32 -42.53
C ASN A 2 -32.64 -34.43 -41.92
N LYS A 3 -32.93 -33.87 -40.74
CA LYS A 3 -32.13 -32.86 -40.04
C LYS A 3 -31.02 -33.57 -39.25
N HIS A 4 -29.76 -33.29 -39.55
CA HIS A 4 -28.63 -33.70 -38.72
C HIS A 4 -28.50 -32.73 -37.54
N LEU A 5 -28.77 -33.25 -36.34
CA LEU A 5 -28.55 -32.57 -35.06
C LEU A 5 -27.08 -32.71 -34.70
N PHE A 6 -26.27 -31.66 -34.88
CA PHE A 6 -24.92 -31.58 -34.32
C PHE A 6 -25.03 -31.08 -32.87
N LEU A 7 -24.76 -31.96 -31.90
CA LEU A 7 -24.49 -31.55 -30.53
C LEU A 7 -23.08 -30.96 -30.45
N CYS A 8 -22.98 -29.64 -30.30
CA CYS A 8 -21.78 -28.99 -29.80
C CYS A 8 -21.75 -29.10 -28.28
N THR A 9 -20.97 -30.03 -27.73
CA THR A 9 -20.58 -29.99 -26.31
C THR A 9 -19.50 -28.93 -26.12
N ALA A 10 -19.91 -27.75 -25.66
CA ALA A 10 -18.98 -26.73 -25.17
C ALA A 10 -18.39 -27.20 -23.83
N ALA A 11 -17.11 -27.57 -23.83
CA ALA A 11 -16.36 -27.74 -22.60
C ALA A 11 -16.09 -26.34 -22.01
N ALA A 12 -16.89 -25.95 -21.02
CA ALA A 12 -16.63 -24.78 -20.21
C ALA A 12 -15.35 -25.03 -19.40
N PHE A 13 -14.23 -24.48 -19.85
CA PHE A 13 -13.03 -24.35 -19.03
C PHE A 13 -13.35 -23.39 -17.88
N PHE A 14 -13.67 -23.94 -16.71
CA PHE A 14 -13.55 -23.21 -15.46
C PHE A 14 -12.06 -22.89 -15.25
N CYS A 15 -11.61 -21.74 -15.72
CA CYS A 15 -10.36 -21.13 -15.25
C CYS A 15 -10.59 -20.70 -13.80
N LEU A 16 -10.53 -21.64 -12.87
CA LEU A 16 -10.30 -21.33 -11.46
C LEU A 16 -8.95 -20.62 -11.42
N SER A 17 -8.95 -19.31 -11.21
CA SER A 17 -7.74 -18.55 -10.90
C SER A 17 -7.22 -19.08 -9.56
N LEU A 18 -6.32 -20.06 -9.62
CA LEU A 18 -5.55 -20.44 -8.44
C LEU A 18 -4.85 -19.16 -7.93
N PRO A 19 -4.89 -18.88 -6.63
CA PRO A 19 -4.13 -17.76 -6.08
C PRO A 19 -2.66 -18.04 -6.35
N VAL A 20 -2.07 -17.27 -7.28
CA VAL A 20 -0.62 -17.25 -7.48
C VAL A 20 -0.08 -16.48 -6.28
N HIS A 21 0.31 -17.22 -5.24
CA HIS A 21 1.03 -16.65 -4.11
C HIS A 21 2.33 -16.01 -4.63
N ALA A 22 2.53 -14.75 -4.31
CA ALA A 22 3.70 -14.00 -4.76
C ALA A 22 4.84 -14.22 -3.74
N ASP A 23 5.98 -14.73 -4.19
CA ASP A 23 7.20 -14.65 -3.38
C ASP A 23 7.66 -13.18 -3.38
N TRP A 24 7.58 -12.53 -2.22
CA TRP A 24 7.95 -11.12 -2.06
C TRP A 24 9.43 -10.98 -1.69
N ILE A 25 10.14 -10.13 -2.42
CA ILE A 25 11.50 -9.70 -2.04
C ILE A 25 11.38 -8.36 -1.35
N THR A 26 11.74 -8.30 -0.07
CA THR A 26 11.67 -7.09 0.75
C THR A 26 13.04 -6.44 0.86
N ALA A 27 13.12 -5.14 0.60
CA ALA A 27 14.31 -4.34 0.88
C ALA A 27 14.27 -3.81 2.33
N PRO A 28 15.39 -3.34 2.90
CA PRO A 28 15.39 -2.75 4.24
C PRO A 28 14.34 -1.65 4.39
N GLU A 29 13.64 -1.68 5.52
CA GLU A 29 12.71 -0.64 5.92
C GLU A 29 13.46 0.66 6.17
N SER A 30 12.86 1.77 5.74
CA SER A 30 13.34 3.10 6.05
C SER A 30 12.36 3.80 6.97
N ASP A 31 12.84 4.19 8.16
CA ASP A 31 12.04 4.85 9.19
C ASP A 31 12.42 6.32 9.31
N LEU A 32 11.40 7.17 9.36
CA LEU A 32 11.53 8.58 9.72
C LEU A 32 10.71 8.84 10.98
N THR A 33 11.38 9.35 12.01
CA THR A 33 10.73 9.90 13.21
C THR A 33 11.06 11.38 13.31
N VAL A 34 10.03 12.20 13.37
CA VAL A 34 10.14 13.66 13.52
C VAL A 34 9.51 14.06 14.85
N GLN A 35 10.11 15.03 15.55
CA GLN A 35 9.59 15.61 16.79
C GLN A 35 9.56 17.15 16.65
N GLY A 36 8.40 17.71 16.37
CA GLY A 36 8.16 19.15 16.27
C GLY A 36 8.66 19.82 14.98
N GLY A 37 8.05 20.98 14.66
CA GLY A 37 8.45 21.83 13.53
C GLY A 37 7.98 21.35 12.16
N THR A 38 8.39 22.07 11.11
CA THR A 38 8.23 21.65 9.71
C THR A 38 9.42 20.77 9.33
N VAL A 39 9.16 19.61 8.75
CA VAL A 39 10.21 18.72 8.23
C VAL A 39 9.92 18.36 6.79
N SER A 40 10.96 18.45 5.95
CA SER A 40 10.98 17.86 4.61
C SER A 40 12.16 16.90 4.51
N ALA A 41 11.89 15.65 4.18
CA ALA A 41 12.89 14.60 4.05
C ALA A 41 12.79 13.96 2.66
N ARG A 42 13.89 13.94 1.91
CA ARG A 42 13.98 13.25 0.63
C ARG A 42 14.76 11.96 0.77
N MET A 43 14.16 10.86 0.33
CA MET A 43 14.66 9.50 0.47
C MET A 43 14.82 8.88 -0.91
N ALA A 44 15.98 8.28 -1.20
CA ALA A 44 16.18 7.53 -2.43
C ALA A 44 15.42 6.20 -2.34
N LEU A 45 14.57 5.91 -3.34
CA LEU A 45 13.87 4.63 -3.47
C LEU A 45 14.68 3.66 -4.33
N THR A 46 15.35 4.21 -5.35
CA THR A 46 16.31 3.55 -6.23
C THR A 46 17.33 4.59 -6.71
N GLY A 47 18.24 4.24 -7.62
CA GLY A 47 19.16 5.20 -8.23
C GLY A 47 18.49 6.29 -9.08
N THR A 48 17.21 6.16 -9.44
CA THR A 48 16.48 7.11 -10.31
C THR A 48 15.12 7.53 -9.75
N GLN A 49 14.80 7.15 -8.52
CA GLN A 49 13.51 7.42 -7.89
C GLN A 49 13.72 7.92 -6.48
N SER A 50 12.89 8.86 -6.05
CA SER A 50 12.91 9.35 -4.68
C SER A 50 11.51 9.64 -4.16
N LEU A 51 11.38 9.63 -2.85
CA LEU A 51 10.21 10.10 -2.11
C LEU A 51 10.59 11.37 -1.35
N LEU A 52 9.78 12.41 -1.47
CA LEU A 52 9.80 13.55 -0.56
C LEU A 52 8.63 13.42 0.40
N ALA A 53 8.94 13.37 1.69
CA ALA A 53 7.96 13.47 2.77
C ALA A 53 8.02 14.88 3.35
N GLU A 54 6.88 15.54 3.46
CA GLU A 54 6.75 16.90 4.02
C GLU A 54 5.70 16.90 5.12
N ILE A 55 6.10 17.37 6.30
CA ILE A 55 5.26 17.46 7.49
C ILE A 55 5.23 18.96 7.86
N PRO A 56 4.11 19.67 7.61
CA PRO A 56 3.99 21.08 7.97
C PRO A 56 3.89 21.24 9.50
N SER A 57 4.34 22.39 10.02
CA SER A 57 4.29 22.71 11.46
C SER A 57 2.88 22.99 12.03
N SER A 58 1.82 22.88 11.23
CA SER A 58 0.45 23.28 11.58
C SER A 58 -0.33 22.16 12.25
N GLU A 59 -1.17 22.48 13.25
CA GLU A 59 -2.14 21.56 13.85
C GLU A 59 -2.93 20.76 12.79
N GLY A 60 -2.98 19.43 12.94
CA GLY A 60 -3.68 18.56 11.98
C GLY A 60 -3.13 17.16 11.81
N HIS A 61 -1.92 16.84 12.29
CA HIS A 61 -1.29 15.51 12.19
C HIS A 61 -1.37 14.90 10.78
N VAL A 62 -1.03 15.69 9.77
CA VAL A 62 -1.01 15.27 8.36
C VAL A 62 0.35 15.52 7.72
N MET A 63 0.69 14.71 6.73
CA MET A 63 1.88 14.86 5.90
C MET A 63 1.52 14.81 4.41
N SER A 64 2.43 15.32 3.57
CA SER A 64 2.38 15.15 2.12
C SER A 64 3.52 14.25 1.66
N LEU A 65 3.23 13.39 0.69
CA LEU A 65 4.18 12.46 0.08
C LEU A 65 4.23 12.72 -1.43
N SER A 66 5.41 13.02 -1.95
CA SER A 66 5.63 13.27 -3.37
C SER A 66 6.66 12.29 -3.92
N PHE A 67 6.26 11.47 -4.89
CA PHE A 67 7.09 10.49 -5.56
C PHE A 67 7.67 11.07 -6.83
N PHE A 68 8.99 10.99 -6.99
CA PHE A 68 9.72 11.52 -8.13
C PHE A 68 10.40 10.39 -8.89
N THR A 69 10.45 10.55 -10.21
CA THR A 69 11.27 9.72 -11.08
C THR A 69 12.54 10.48 -11.46
N LYS A 70 13.19 10.10 -12.58
CA LYS A 70 14.41 10.74 -13.05
C LYS A 70 14.20 12.23 -13.39
N ASP A 71 12.97 12.64 -13.67
CA ASP A 71 12.60 14.06 -13.82
C ASP A 71 12.28 14.65 -12.43
N PRO A 72 13.15 15.50 -11.87
CA PRO A 72 13.01 15.99 -10.50
C PRO A 72 12.00 17.13 -10.35
N ASP A 73 11.57 17.75 -11.46
CA ASP A 73 10.82 19.01 -11.43
C ASP A 73 9.29 18.81 -11.39
N GLN A 74 8.81 17.58 -11.61
CA GLN A 74 7.39 17.24 -11.45
C GLN A 74 7.24 15.89 -10.73
N PRO A 75 6.48 15.83 -9.61
CA PRO A 75 6.21 14.56 -8.96
C PRO A 75 5.36 13.68 -9.89
N GLY A 76 5.77 12.42 -10.03
CA GLY A 76 4.99 11.41 -10.75
C GLY A 76 3.71 11.00 -10.01
N LEU A 77 3.70 11.11 -8.68
CA LEU A 77 2.51 10.99 -7.84
C LEU A 77 2.65 11.89 -6.61
N LYS A 78 1.60 12.62 -6.28
CA LYS A 78 1.51 13.43 -5.06
C LYS A 78 0.30 13.01 -4.24
N LEU A 79 0.52 12.77 -2.95
CA LEU A 79 -0.49 12.43 -1.97
C LEU A 79 -0.47 13.50 -0.89
N ASP A 80 -1.58 14.20 -0.72
CA ASP A 80 -1.70 15.32 0.21
C ASP A 80 -2.59 14.95 1.38
N ARG A 81 -2.29 15.55 2.54
CA ARG A 81 -3.05 15.38 3.79
C ARG A 81 -3.16 13.92 4.28
N ILE A 82 -2.08 13.16 4.17
CA ILE A 82 -1.99 11.79 4.70
C ILE A 82 -1.92 11.85 6.24
N PRO A 83 -2.92 11.33 6.97
CA PRO A 83 -2.94 11.42 8.43
C PRO A 83 -1.95 10.46 9.08
N PHE A 84 -1.58 10.81 10.31
CA PHE A 84 -0.80 9.97 11.19
C PHE A 84 -1.31 10.13 12.63
N PRO A 85 -1.26 9.06 13.45
CA PRO A 85 -1.65 9.17 14.85
C PRO A 85 -0.64 10.02 15.62
N ALA A 86 -1.11 10.81 16.58
CA ALA A 86 -0.23 11.47 17.53
C ALA A 86 0.54 10.42 18.35
N LEU A 87 1.87 10.54 18.42
CA LEU A 87 2.68 9.76 19.35
C LEU A 87 2.47 10.34 20.76
N GLN A 88 2.24 9.48 21.77
CA GLN A 88 1.88 9.88 23.14
C GLN A 88 2.80 10.95 23.74
N ASP A 89 2.19 11.85 24.51
CA ASP A 89 2.76 12.73 25.54
C ASP A 89 3.75 13.82 25.13
N THR A 90 3.61 14.36 23.92
CA THR A 90 4.24 15.65 23.58
C THR A 90 3.21 16.60 22.98
N HIS A 91 3.20 17.86 23.42
CA HIS A 91 2.51 18.96 22.73
C HIS A 91 3.14 19.28 21.34
N MET A 92 4.05 18.43 20.87
CA MET A 92 4.78 18.56 19.62
C MET A 92 4.26 17.54 18.62
N GLN A 93 4.17 17.93 17.35
CA GLN A 93 3.83 17.01 16.29
C GLN A 93 4.93 15.97 16.13
N SER A 94 4.63 14.74 16.53
CA SER A 94 5.54 13.62 16.39
C SER A 94 4.90 12.58 15.48
N VAL A 95 5.60 12.21 14.41
CA VAL A 95 5.16 11.19 13.44
C VAL A 95 6.20 10.10 13.33
N ARG A 96 5.73 8.86 13.22
CA ARG A 96 6.51 7.73 12.74
C ARG A 96 6.02 7.39 11.33
N PHE A 97 6.93 7.41 10.38
CA PHE A 97 6.68 7.04 8.99
C PHE A 97 7.62 5.89 8.64
N SER A 98 7.05 4.81 8.11
CA SER A 98 7.80 3.67 7.59
C SER A 98 7.57 3.54 6.09
N LEU A 99 8.64 3.16 5.39
CA LEU A 99 8.62 2.85 3.97
C LEU A 99 9.32 1.52 3.72
N ILE A 100 8.60 0.56 3.17
CA ILE A 100 9.12 -0.77 2.87
C ILE A 100 9.00 -1.03 1.37
N PRO A 101 10.11 -1.00 0.62
CA PRO A 101 10.11 -1.42 -0.77
C PRO A 101 9.96 -2.95 -0.86
N ILE A 102 9.03 -3.40 -1.70
CA ILE A 102 8.84 -4.82 -2.00
C ILE A 102 8.81 -5.04 -3.51
N ILE A 103 9.25 -6.22 -3.94
CA ILE A 103 9.24 -6.64 -5.35
C ILE A 103 8.50 -7.97 -5.45
N GLN A 104 7.53 -8.05 -6.37
CA GLN A 104 6.91 -9.31 -6.74
C GLN A 104 7.88 -10.08 -7.64
N SER A 105 8.41 -11.19 -7.14
CA SER A 105 9.41 -12.00 -7.87
C SER A 105 8.94 -12.51 -9.23
N GLY A 106 7.64 -12.83 -9.37
CA GLY A 106 7.09 -13.42 -10.59
C GLY A 106 7.06 -12.50 -11.82
N ASN A 107 7.02 -11.18 -11.63
CA ASN A 107 6.94 -10.20 -12.72
C ASN A 107 7.90 -9.01 -12.57
N GLY A 108 8.66 -8.94 -11.46
CA GLY A 108 9.56 -7.83 -11.15
C GLY A 108 8.85 -6.53 -10.79
N GLN A 109 7.52 -6.55 -10.61
CA GLN A 109 6.73 -5.37 -10.26
C GLN A 109 7.14 -4.87 -8.88
N ARG A 110 7.42 -3.57 -8.79
CA ARG A 110 7.83 -2.92 -7.55
C ARG A 110 6.65 -2.24 -6.89
N TYR A 111 6.61 -2.36 -5.57
CA TYR A 111 5.68 -1.67 -4.71
C TYR A 111 6.41 -1.03 -3.53
N TYR A 112 5.77 -0.04 -2.93
CA TYR A 112 6.22 0.66 -1.74
C TYR A 112 5.09 0.63 -0.73
N LEU A 113 5.30 -0.04 0.40
CA LEU A 113 4.38 -0.03 1.53
C LEU A 113 4.68 1.23 2.34
N ILE A 114 3.66 2.05 2.54
CA ILE A 114 3.73 3.27 3.35
C ILE A 114 2.89 3.06 4.58
N GLN A 115 3.44 3.34 5.76
CA GLN A 115 2.67 3.19 7.00
C GLN A 115 3.02 4.31 7.97
N THR A 116 2.02 5.12 8.27
CA THR A 116 2.05 6.10 9.37
C THR A 116 1.49 5.52 10.68
N GLY A 117 0.78 4.40 10.59
CA GLY A 117 0.00 3.80 11.67
C GLY A 117 -1.48 4.19 11.64
N ASP A 118 -1.88 5.20 10.86
CA ASP A 118 -3.26 5.55 10.57
C ASP A 118 -3.79 4.72 9.37
N PRO A 119 -5.06 4.29 9.34
CA PRO A 119 -5.65 3.60 8.19
C PRO A 119 -5.56 4.35 6.86
N GLU A 120 -5.76 5.66 6.84
CA GLU A 120 -5.62 6.48 5.62
C GLU A 120 -4.15 6.70 5.25
N GLY A 121 -3.23 6.58 6.22
CA GLY A 121 -1.78 6.60 6.02
C GLY A 121 -1.13 5.22 5.87
N CYS A 122 -1.92 4.17 5.65
CA CYS A 122 -1.45 2.82 5.37
C CYS A 122 -1.78 2.46 3.90
N LEU A 123 -0.78 2.63 3.02
CA LEU A 123 -0.96 2.65 1.56
C LEU A 123 -0.01 1.68 0.86
N ILE A 124 -0.38 1.27 -0.36
CA ILE A 124 0.55 0.59 -1.29
C ILE A 124 0.64 1.40 -2.57
N ILE A 125 1.86 1.80 -2.92
CA ILE A 125 2.16 2.52 -4.15
C ILE A 125 2.90 1.57 -5.09
N SER A 126 2.38 1.38 -6.30
CA SER A 126 3.07 0.64 -7.36
C SER A 126 3.96 1.58 -8.16
N TYR A 127 5.06 1.05 -8.70
CA TYR A 127 5.84 1.72 -9.73
C TYR A 127 6.02 0.82 -10.95
N LYS A 128 5.56 1.27 -12.11
CA LYS A 128 5.71 0.55 -13.39
C LYS A 128 5.86 1.54 -14.53
N ASP A 129 6.78 1.25 -15.45
CA ASP A 129 6.95 1.98 -16.72
C ASP A 129 7.05 3.52 -16.55
N GLY A 130 7.74 3.98 -15.50
CA GLY A 130 7.90 5.40 -15.22
C GLY A 130 6.76 6.06 -14.44
N ALA A 131 5.69 5.33 -14.11
CA ALA A 131 4.54 5.86 -13.40
C ALA A 131 4.40 5.30 -11.98
N PHE A 132 4.01 6.15 -11.04
CA PHE A 132 3.58 5.77 -9.71
C PHE A 132 2.05 5.77 -9.62
N ASN A 133 1.47 4.75 -8.99
CA ASN A 133 0.03 4.71 -8.75
C ASN A 133 -0.27 4.18 -7.35
N GLN A 134 -1.21 4.81 -6.65
CA GLN A 134 -1.78 4.21 -5.44
C GLN A 134 -2.66 3.03 -5.84
N VAL A 135 -2.29 1.83 -5.38
CA VAL A 135 -2.97 0.57 -5.72
C VAL A 135 -3.65 -0.08 -4.51
N PHE A 136 -3.52 0.53 -3.33
CA PHE A 136 -4.24 0.14 -2.13
C PHE A 136 -4.25 1.28 -1.10
N SER A 137 -5.32 1.34 -0.31
CA SER A 137 -5.41 2.12 0.93
C SER A 137 -6.18 1.31 1.96
N ALA A 138 -5.68 1.21 3.20
CA ALA A 138 -6.39 0.49 4.26
C ALA A 138 -7.73 1.15 4.63
N ALA A 139 -7.89 2.45 4.38
CA ALA A 139 -9.16 3.16 4.51
C ALA A 139 -10.25 2.70 3.51
N SER A 140 -9.89 1.92 2.49
CA SER A 140 -10.88 1.28 1.61
C SER A 140 -11.66 0.15 2.27
N ILE A 141 -11.21 -0.33 3.45
CA ILE A 141 -11.87 -1.38 4.21
C ILE A 141 -12.98 -0.77 5.08
N PRO A 142 -14.27 -1.12 4.86
CA PRO A 142 -15.36 -0.57 5.65
C PRO A 142 -15.20 -0.85 7.15
N GLY A 143 -15.38 0.16 7.98
CA GLY A 143 -15.29 0.06 9.44
C GLY A 143 -14.75 1.33 10.08
N SER A 144 -14.71 1.34 11.41
CA SER A 144 -14.09 2.40 12.21
C SER A 144 -12.78 1.87 12.79
N TRP A 145 -11.69 2.10 12.07
CA TRP A 145 -10.37 1.59 12.40
C TRP A 145 -9.54 2.68 13.07
N LYS A 146 -8.91 2.33 14.19
CA LYS A 146 -8.02 3.21 14.94
C LYS A 146 -6.60 3.17 14.37
N ARG A 147 -6.15 1.99 13.93
CA ARG A 147 -4.79 1.78 13.41
C ARG A 147 -4.78 0.78 12.26
N ALA A 148 -3.78 0.90 11.40
CA ALA A 148 -3.48 -0.06 10.35
C ALA A 148 -1.98 -0.35 10.23
N GLU A 149 -1.65 -1.60 9.90
CA GLU A 149 -0.28 -2.05 9.66
C GLU A 149 -0.26 -3.06 8.50
N LEU A 150 0.69 -2.88 7.57
CA LEU A 150 0.97 -3.78 6.46
C LEU A 150 2.27 -4.53 6.73
N LYS A 151 2.22 -5.86 6.62
CA LYS A 151 3.41 -6.70 6.77
C LYS A 151 3.59 -7.59 5.55
N PRO A 152 4.71 -7.48 4.82
CA PRO A 152 5.05 -8.47 3.82
C PRO A 152 5.39 -9.78 4.52
N GLN A 153 4.67 -10.84 4.17
CA GLN A 153 4.99 -12.20 4.58
C GLN A 153 5.65 -12.94 3.42
N LYS A 154 6.12 -14.16 3.68
CA LYS A 154 6.84 -14.96 2.67
C LYS A 154 6.06 -15.13 1.36
N LYS A 155 4.74 -15.22 1.43
CA LYS A 155 3.86 -15.54 0.28
C LYS A 155 2.72 -14.54 0.04
N ASP A 156 2.42 -13.72 1.04
CA ASP A 156 1.22 -12.89 1.08
C ASP A 156 1.55 -11.53 1.71
N LEU A 157 0.70 -10.53 1.48
CA LEU A 157 0.75 -9.27 2.21
C LEU A 157 -0.37 -9.28 3.25
N LEU A 158 -0.01 -9.14 4.53
CA LEU A 158 -0.98 -9.12 5.63
C LEU A 158 -1.27 -7.68 6.02
N LEU A 159 -2.54 -7.29 5.97
CA LEU A 159 -3.06 -6.08 6.60
C LEU A 159 -3.63 -6.46 7.97
N THR A 160 -3.20 -5.75 9.00
CA THR A 160 -3.80 -5.78 10.33
C THR A 160 -4.52 -4.46 10.59
N LEU A 161 -5.80 -4.52 10.94
CA LEU A 161 -6.58 -3.37 11.37
C LEU A 161 -6.90 -3.50 12.87
N THR A 162 -6.75 -2.41 13.61
CA THR A 162 -7.10 -2.35 15.03
C THR A 162 -8.32 -1.47 15.19
N ALA A 163 -9.39 -2.01 15.80
CA ALA A 163 -10.57 -1.25 16.17
C ALA A 163 -10.33 -0.37 17.41
N GLU A 164 -11.27 0.51 17.73
CA GLU A 164 -11.15 1.43 18.87
C GLU A 164 -10.99 0.74 20.23
N ASP A 165 -11.63 -0.42 20.39
CA ASP A 165 -11.57 -1.27 21.58
C ASP A 165 -10.28 -2.13 21.66
N GLY A 166 -9.39 -2.00 20.68
CA GLY A 166 -8.15 -2.76 20.57
C GLY A 166 -8.28 -4.11 19.87
N THR A 167 -9.48 -4.50 19.42
CA THR A 167 -9.69 -5.74 18.67
C THR A 167 -8.91 -5.71 17.35
N LEU A 168 -8.26 -6.83 17.02
CA LEU A 168 -7.47 -6.99 15.81
C LEU A 168 -8.22 -7.77 14.74
N TYR A 169 -8.17 -7.27 13.51
CA TYR A 169 -8.73 -7.90 12.32
C TYR A 169 -7.62 -8.12 11.29
N TYR A 170 -7.64 -9.29 10.65
CA TYR A 170 -6.58 -9.73 9.75
C TYR A 170 -7.12 -9.92 8.35
N TYR A 171 -6.46 -9.28 7.38
CA TYR A 171 -6.80 -9.35 5.97
C TYR A 171 -5.59 -9.76 5.15
N GLN A 172 -5.77 -10.71 4.25
CA GLN A 172 -4.81 -10.99 3.20
C GLN A 172 -5.04 -10.06 2.02
N LEU A 173 -3.99 -9.39 1.56
CA LEU A 173 -4.04 -8.59 0.35
C LEU A 173 -3.55 -9.41 -0.85
N ASN A 174 -4.41 -9.52 -1.85
CA ASN A 174 -4.14 -10.24 -3.08
C ASN A 174 -4.16 -9.29 -4.26
N TRP A 175 -3.20 -9.41 -5.17
CA TRP A 175 -3.14 -8.59 -6.37
C TRP A 175 -4.22 -9.01 -7.37
N ASP A 176 -5.13 -8.09 -7.71
CA ASP A 176 -6.05 -8.25 -8.83
C ASP A 176 -5.45 -7.60 -10.08
N GLY A 177 -4.85 -8.43 -10.94
CA GLY A 177 -4.24 -7.97 -12.18
C GLY A 177 -5.21 -7.39 -13.22
N LYS A 178 -6.52 -7.64 -13.10
CA LYS A 178 -7.53 -7.04 -14.00
C LYS A 178 -7.84 -5.62 -13.58
N ALA A 179 -8.02 -5.40 -12.28
CA ALA A 179 -8.33 -4.09 -11.72
C ALA A 179 -7.07 -3.23 -11.49
N GLY A 180 -5.89 -3.85 -11.43
CA GLY A 180 -4.63 -3.16 -11.18
C GLY A 180 -4.49 -2.66 -9.73
N ILE A 181 -5.16 -3.32 -8.79
CA ILE A 181 -5.19 -2.95 -7.36
C ILE A 181 -5.04 -4.19 -6.48
N PHE A 182 -4.68 -3.99 -5.21
CA PHE A 182 -4.81 -5.05 -4.21
C PHE A 182 -6.24 -5.11 -3.67
N GLN A 183 -6.75 -6.33 -3.51
CA GLN A 183 -8.02 -6.61 -2.83
C GLN A 183 -7.75 -7.26 -1.48
N ALA A 184 -8.48 -6.84 -0.46
CA ALA A 184 -8.42 -7.42 0.86
C ALA A 184 -9.42 -8.57 1.00
N THR A 185 -8.96 -9.71 1.49
CA THR A 185 -9.80 -10.85 1.86
C THR A 185 -9.66 -11.07 3.36
N VAL A 186 -10.78 -11.13 4.09
CA VAL A 186 -10.75 -11.41 5.53
C VAL A 186 -10.18 -12.80 5.77
N LEU A 187 -9.21 -12.91 6.70
CA LEU A 187 -8.67 -14.20 7.12
C LEU A 187 -9.43 -14.72 8.34
N GLN A 188 -9.68 -13.84 9.31
CA GLN A 188 -10.49 -14.08 10.52
C GLN A 188 -11.04 -12.73 11.01
N GLY A 189 -12.30 -12.72 11.43
CA GLY A 189 -12.98 -11.65 12.16
C GLY A 189 -13.75 -12.24 13.32
#